data_AF-A0A2I0BTU8-F1
#
_entry.id   AF-A0A2I0BTU8-F1
#
_cell.length_a   1.000
_cell.length_b   1.000
_cell.length_c   1.000
_cell.angle_alpha   90.00
_cell.angle_beta   90.00
_cell.angle_gamma   90.00
#
_symmetry.space_group_name_H-M   'P 1'
#
loop_
_entity.id
_entity.type
_entity.pdbx_description
1 polymer ?
#
loop_
_entity_poly.entity_id
_entity_poly.type
_entity_poly.pdbx_seq_one_letter_code
_entity_poly.pdbx_strand_id
1 'polypeptide(L)'
;MSEQILFDNFPLTFLNKDASEDYEDKNEKTYREKIKNIIEDLKSLRIEINEKYSIRSMLEEKLTLLQKEEQTKENNMKYIMNFSEHNIYEREVLNYQKNIAHLKKQIQTSNSKIKLLLEKEFKVRKQLQINYMNLYDILNERIEYIVENYVKHRKCSCAIYAYKQEKKEE
;
A
#
# COMPACT_ATOMS: atom_id res chain seq x y z
N MET A 1 -36.87 2.93 -27.56
CA MET A 1 -36.38 1.55 -27.70
C MET A 1 -35.46 1.27 -26.53
N SER A 2 -36.00 0.72 -25.46
CA SER A 2 -35.25 0.29 -24.28
C SER A 2 -34.85 -1.16 -24.51
N GLU A 3 -33.57 -1.43 -24.71
CA GLU A 3 -33.04 -2.79 -24.65
C GLU A 3 -33.34 -3.35 -23.26
N GLN A 4 -34.34 -4.21 -23.17
CA GLN A 4 -34.55 -5.04 -22.00
C GLN A 4 -33.36 -5.98 -21.93
N ILE A 5 -32.43 -5.69 -21.01
CA ILE A 5 -31.47 -6.67 -20.53
C ILE A 5 -32.31 -7.81 -19.95
N LEU A 6 -32.54 -8.85 -20.76
CA LEU A 6 -33.10 -10.11 -20.32
C LEU A 6 -32.09 -10.69 -19.32
N PHE A 7 -32.30 -10.39 -18.03
CA PHE A 7 -31.84 -11.27 -16.98
C PHE A 7 -32.45 -12.64 -17.29
N ASP A 8 -31.60 -13.55 -17.72
CA ASP A 8 -31.96 -14.92 -18.01
C ASP A 8 -32.42 -15.54 -16.68
N ASN A 9 -33.72 -15.46 -16.41
CA ASN A 9 -34.39 -16.14 -15.31
C ASN A 9 -34.42 -17.64 -15.63
N PHE A 10 -33.24 -18.24 -15.81
CA PHE A 10 -33.10 -19.68 -15.89
C PHE A 10 -33.50 -20.20 -14.50
N PRO A 11 -34.64 -20.89 -14.36
CA PRO A 11 -35.05 -21.33 -13.06
C PRO A 11 -34.03 -22.37 -12.60
N LEU A 12 -33.33 -22.09 -11.50
CA LEU A 12 -32.48 -23.03 -10.75
C LEU A 12 -33.28 -24.20 -10.14
N THR A 13 -34.40 -24.59 -10.77
CA THR A 13 -35.37 -25.57 -10.26
C THR A 13 -34.96 -27.03 -10.47
N PHE A 14 -33.67 -27.31 -10.71
CA PHE A 14 -33.20 -28.70 -10.84
C PHE A 14 -32.58 -29.27 -9.56
N LEU A 15 -32.37 -28.45 -8.52
CA LEU A 15 -31.98 -28.96 -7.20
C LEU A 15 -33.23 -29.32 -6.41
N ASN A 16 -33.76 -30.52 -6.69
CA ASN A 16 -34.58 -31.21 -5.71
C ASN A 16 -33.78 -31.34 -4.41
N LYS A 17 -34.44 -31.02 -3.29
CA LYS A 17 -33.99 -31.30 -1.93
C LYS A 17 -33.45 -32.74 -1.86
N ASP A 18 -32.25 -32.91 -1.29
CA ASP A 18 -31.63 -34.17 -0.81
C ASP A 18 -30.22 -34.51 -1.35
N ALA A 19 -29.53 -33.58 -2.00
CA ALA A 19 -28.07 -33.70 -2.18
C ALA A 19 -27.36 -32.46 -1.64
N SER A 20 -27.02 -32.46 -0.36
CA SER A 20 -25.90 -31.66 0.14
C SER A 20 -24.60 -32.29 -0.39
N GLU A 21 -24.36 -32.16 -1.69
CA GLU A 21 -23.02 -32.43 -2.20
C GLU A 21 -22.15 -31.25 -1.78
N ASP A 22 -21.32 -31.50 -0.77
CA ASP A 22 -20.14 -30.68 -0.43
C ASP A 22 -19.17 -30.71 -1.62
N TYR A 23 -19.55 -30.05 -2.72
CA TYR A 23 -18.67 -29.81 -3.85
C TYR A 23 -17.77 -28.62 -3.48
N GLU A 24 -16.74 -28.88 -2.66
CA GLU A 24 -15.68 -27.90 -2.42
C GLU A 24 -14.92 -27.68 -3.74
N ASP A 25 -15.19 -26.54 -4.38
CA ASP A 25 -14.40 -26.08 -5.52
C ASP A 25 -12.99 -25.70 -5.04
N LYS A 26 -12.04 -26.63 -5.27
CA LYS A 26 -10.63 -26.47 -4.92
C LYS A 26 -10.00 -25.23 -5.56
N ASN A 27 -10.43 -24.83 -6.75
CA ASN A 27 -9.90 -23.65 -7.44
C ASN A 27 -10.39 -22.37 -6.77
N GLU A 28 -11.69 -22.30 -6.44
CA GLU A 28 -12.26 -21.16 -5.71
C GLU A 28 -11.64 -21.01 -4.30
N LYS A 29 -11.40 -22.13 -3.60
CA LYS A 29 -10.67 -22.12 -2.31
C LYS A 29 -9.26 -21.57 -2.46
N THR A 30 -8.55 -22.00 -3.50
CA THR A 30 -7.20 -21.52 -3.82
C THR A 30 -7.19 -20.01 -4.11
N TYR A 31 -8.14 -19.51 -4.90
CA TYR A 31 -8.26 -18.08 -5.18
C TYR A 31 -8.51 -17.26 -3.91
N ARG A 32 -9.41 -17.73 -3.03
CA ARG A 32 -9.69 -17.07 -1.75
C ARG A 32 -8.47 -16.98 -0.85
N GLU A 33 -7.70 -18.06 -0.75
CA GLU A 33 -6.45 -18.08 0.02
C GLU A 33 -5.41 -17.12 -0.56
N LYS A 34 -5.19 -17.14 -1.88
CA LYS A 34 -4.27 -16.20 -2.55
C LYS A 34 -4.67 -14.74 -2.33
N ILE A 35 -5.95 -14.42 -2.51
CA ILE A 35 -6.50 -13.06 -2.30
C ILE A 35 -6.31 -12.64 -0.85
N LYS A 36 -6.61 -13.54 0.11
CA LYS A 36 -6.43 -13.26 1.54
C LYS A 36 -4.98 -12.93 1.88
N ASN A 37 -4.03 -13.73 1.40
CA ASN A 37 -2.60 -13.52 1.63
C ASN A 37 -2.14 -12.15 1.08
N ILE A 38 -2.53 -11.83 -0.16
CA ILE A 38 -2.17 -10.53 -0.77
C ILE A 38 -2.79 -9.36 0.00
N ILE A 39 -4.03 -9.49 0.48
CA ILE A 39 -4.68 -8.45 1.29
C ILE A 39 -3.94 -8.26 2.62
N GLU A 40 -3.49 -9.34 3.27
CA GLU A 40 -2.70 -9.26 4.50
C GLU A 40 -1.34 -8.58 4.25
N ASP A 41 -0.65 -8.93 3.17
CA ASP A 41 0.59 -8.28 2.75
C ASP A 41 0.38 -6.77 2.46
N LEU A 42 -0.69 -6.41 1.76
CA LEU A 42 -1.04 -5.02 1.48
C LEU A 42 -1.29 -4.22 2.77
N LYS A 43 -1.93 -4.83 3.78
CA LYS A 43 -2.13 -4.19 5.09
C LYS A 43 -0.79 -3.98 5.79
N SER A 44 0.07 -4.99 5.81
CA SER A 44 1.41 -4.91 6.39
C SER A 44 2.25 -3.79 5.76
N LEU A 45 2.31 -3.74 4.43
CA LEU A 45 3.03 -2.70 3.69
C LEU A 45 2.49 -1.29 3.96
N ARG A 46 1.16 -1.13 4.11
CA ARG A 46 0.55 0.16 4.48
C ARG A 46 0.98 0.62 5.88
N ILE A 47 1.02 -0.31 6.85
CA ILE A 47 1.50 -0.02 8.20
C ILE A 47 2.96 0.41 8.14
N GLU A 48 3.81 -0.34 7.43
CA GLU A 48 5.23 -0.02 7.28
C GLU A 48 5.46 1.37 6.66
N ILE A 49 4.67 1.75 5.64
CA ILE A 49 4.75 3.09 5.04
C ILE A 49 4.42 4.17 6.08
N ASN A 50 3.37 3.97 6.87
CA ASN A 50 2.96 4.93 7.89
C ASN A 50 4.00 5.08 9.00
N GLU A 51 4.60 3.98 9.45
CA GLU A 51 5.67 4.00 10.45
C GLU A 51 6.89 4.76 9.94
N LYS A 52 7.35 4.48 8.71
CA LYS A 52 8.49 5.19 8.13
C LYS A 52 8.20 6.68 7.94
N TYR A 53 7.00 7.01 7.47
CA TYR A 53 6.54 8.39 7.35
C TYR A 53 6.58 9.12 8.71
N SER A 54 6.07 8.48 9.77
CA SER A 54 6.08 9.04 11.13
C SER A 54 7.50 9.34 11.62
N ILE A 55 8.43 8.37 11.47
CA ILE A 55 9.84 8.54 11.82
C ILE A 55 10.48 9.68 11.02
N ARG A 56 10.18 9.76 9.72
CA ARG A 56 10.69 10.82 8.85
C ARG A 56 10.17 12.19 9.28
N SER A 57 8.87 12.32 9.57
CA SER A 57 8.27 13.56 10.05
C SER A 57 8.96 14.06 11.32
N MET A 58 9.20 13.18 12.30
CA MET A 58 9.94 13.54 13.53
C MET A 58 11.37 13.99 13.25
N LEU A 59 12.06 13.36 12.29
CA LEU A 59 13.41 13.75 11.91
C LEU A 59 13.45 15.08 11.16
N GLU A 60 12.46 15.35 10.30
CA GLU A 60 12.28 16.62 9.61
C GLU A 60 12.01 17.75 10.63
N GLU A 61 11.13 17.53 11.61
CA GLU A 61 10.91 18.47 12.71
C GLU A 61 12.21 18.73 13.50
N LYS A 62 12.92 17.69 13.90
CA LYS A 62 14.21 17.82 14.59
C LYS A 62 15.23 18.60 13.76
N LEU A 63 15.28 18.36 12.45
CA LEU A 63 16.15 19.09 11.53
C LEU A 63 15.82 20.58 11.52
N THR A 64 14.54 20.96 11.46
CA THR A 64 14.13 22.38 11.49
C THR A 64 14.56 23.06 12.80
N LEU A 65 14.48 22.37 13.94
CA LEU A 65 14.95 22.89 15.22
C LEU A 65 16.46 23.12 15.22
N LEU A 66 17.24 22.16 14.71
CA LEU A 66 18.70 22.29 14.60
C LEU A 66 19.11 23.45 13.69
N GLN A 67 18.41 23.65 12.57
CA GLN A 67 18.67 24.76 11.65
C GLN A 67 18.35 26.12 12.30
N LYS A 68 17.25 26.22 13.07
CA LYS A 68 16.92 27.43 13.84
C LYS A 68 17.98 27.72 14.91
N GLU A 69 18.46 26.70 15.60
CA GLU A 69 19.52 26.84 16.60
C GLU A 69 20.83 27.30 15.97
N GLU A 70 21.22 26.70 14.84
CA GLU A 70 22.39 27.11 14.05
C GLU A 70 22.31 28.60 13.68
N GLN A 71 21.19 29.01 13.08
CA GLN A 71 20.99 30.40 12.66
C GLN A 71 21.04 31.38 13.84
N THR A 72 20.44 31.01 14.98
CA THR A 72 20.46 31.83 16.20
C THR A 72 21.90 31.99 16.71
N LYS A 73 22.68 30.91 16.74
CA LYS A 73 24.08 30.96 17.17
C LYS A 73 24.97 31.73 16.20
N GLU A 74 24.75 31.61 14.90
CA GLU A 74 25.46 32.42 13.90
C GLU A 74 25.16 33.92 14.07
N ASN A 75 23.89 34.28 14.32
CA ASN A 75 23.50 35.68 14.55
C ASN A 75 24.11 36.23 15.84
N ASN A 76 24.09 35.47 16.94
CA ASN A 76 24.71 35.87 18.20
C ASN A 76 26.22 36.06 18.05
N MET A 77 26.89 35.15 17.34
CA MET A 77 28.33 35.28 17.08
C MET A 77 28.64 36.54 16.26
N LYS A 78 27.87 36.83 15.21
CA LYS A 78 28.01 38.06 14.42
C LYS A 78 27.79 39.32 15.25
N TYR A 79 26.79 39.30 16.14
CA TYR A 79 26.53 40.40 17.05
C TYR A 79 27.75 40.67 17.96
N ILE A 80 28.28 39.63 18.61
CA ILE A 80 29.45 39.76 19.48
C ILE A 80 30.65 40.32 18.70
N MET A 81 30.93 39.77 17.52
CA MET A 81 32.04 40.22 16.65
C MET A 81 31.90 41.70 16.23
N ASN A 82 30.67 42.17 15.96
CA ASN A 82 30.43 43.54 15.48
C ASN A 82 30.51 44.59 16.60
N PHE A 83 30.25 44.22 17.86
CA PHE A 83 30.26 45.15 19.01
C PHE A 83 31.52 45.04 19.87
N SER A 84 32.38 44.03 19.65
CA SER A 84 33.63 43.88 20.39
C SER A 84 34.80 44.50 19.63
N GLU A 85 35.09 45.78 19.87
CA GLU A 85 36.27 46.46 19.29
C GLU A 85 37.61 46.02 19.93
N HIS A 86 37.57 45.25 21.02
CA HIS A 86 38.75 44.71 21.71
C HIS A 86 38.54 43.22 21.97
N ASN A 87 39.59 42.39 21.83
CA ASN A 87 39.64 40.90 21.90
C ASN A 87 39.08 40.22 23.18
N ILE A 88 38.24 40.90 23.98
CA ILE A 88 37.67 40.44 25.25
C ILE A 88 36.84 39.15 25.08
N TYR A 89 36.20 38.97 23.92
CA TYR A 89 35.26 37.87 23.67
C TYR A 89 35.82 36.75 22.76
N GLU A 90 37.13 36.72 22.52
CA GLU A 90 37.76 35.77 21.58
C GLU A 90 37.47 34.29 21.95
N ARG A 91 37.46 33.97 23.25
CA ARG A 91 37.11 32.63 23.76
C ARG A 91 35.66 32.25 23.52
N GLU A 92 34.75 33.22 23.63
CA GLU A 92 33.32 33.00 23.38
C GLU A 92 33.04 32.81 21.90
N VAL A 93 33.67 33.62 21.05
CA VAL A 93 33.65 33.46 19.59
C VAL A 93 34.13 32.07 19.18
N LEU A 94 35.26 31.61 19.71
CA LEU A 94 35.78 30.25 19.47
C LEU A 94 34.79 29.17 19.94
N ASN A 95 34.09 29.38 21.05
CA ASN A 95 33.07 28.45 21.53
C ASN A 95 31.86 28.40 20.59
N TYR A 96 31.37 29.55 20.12
CA TYR A 96 30.30 29.61 19.12
C TYR A 96 30.69 28.89 17.82
N GLN A 97 31.90 29.11 17.32
CA GLN A 97 32.41 28.43 16.12
C GLN A 97 32.40 26.91 16.28
N LYS A 98 32.89 26.37 17.40
CA LYS A 98 32.88 24.93 17.68
C LYS A 98 31.45 24.38 17.75
N ASN A 99 30.55 25.11 18.41
CA ASN A 99 29.14 24.71 18.53
C ASN A 99 28.42 24.72 17.17
N ILE A 100 28.65 25.74 16.34
CA ILE A 100 28.09 25.83 14.99
C ILE A 100 28.62 24.67 14.12
N ALA A 101 29.93 24.37 14.18
CA ALA A 101 30.50 23.25 13.44
C ALA A 101 29.88 21.90 13.85
N HIS A 102 29.64 21.70 15.15
CA HIS A 102 28.95 20.51 15.65
C HIS A 102 27.50 20.44 15.16
N LEU A 103 26.75 21.54 15.21
CA LEU A 103 25.39 21.62 14.69
C LEU A 103 25.33 21.32 13.18
N LYS A 104 26.23 21.90 12.37
CA LYS A 104 26.36 21.62 10.94
C LYS A 104 26.54 20.13 10.66
N LYS A 105 27.38 19.45 11.44
CA LYS A 105 27.59 17.98 11.34
C LYS A 105 26.33 17.19 11.69
N GLN A 106 25.60 17.61 12.73
CA GLN A 106 24.34 16.97 13.11
C GLN A 106 23.26 17.16 12.03
N ILE A 107 23.14 18.36 11.47
CA ILE A 107 22.23 18.70 10.37
C ILE A 107 22.53 17.83 9.15
N GLN A 108 23.80 17.75 8.74
CA GLN A 108 24.22 16.89 7.63
C GLN A 108 23.87 15.43 7.87
N THR A 109 24.07 14.94 9.10
CA THR A 109 23.73 13.56 9.47
C THR A 109 22.23 13.30 9.41
N SER A 110 21.42 14.24 9.90
CA SER A 110 19.96 14.16 9.84
C SER A 110 19.45 14.18 8.39
N ASN A 111 20.01 15.04 7.53
CA ASN A 111 19.69 15.08 6.11
C ASN A 111 19.97 13.74 5.41
N SER A 112 21.13 13.14 5.65
CA SER A 112 21.46 11.82 5.09
C SER A 112 20.50 10.73 5.56
N LYS A 113 20.08 10.77 6.83
CA LYS A 113 19.07 9.83 7.37
C LYS A 113 17.70 10.02 6.74
N ILE A 114 17.26 11.26 6.57
CA ILE A 114 15.97 11.58 5.90
C ILE A 114 16.01 11.09 4.45
N LYS A 115 17.10 11.34 3.72
CA LYS A 115 17.27 10.84 2.35
C LYS A 115 17.18 9.32 2.26
N LEU A 116 17.85 8.61 3.17
CA LEU A 116 17.79 7.15 3.24
C LEU A 116 16.37 6.64 3.57
N LEU A 117 15.63 7.34 4.44
CA LEU A 117 14.25 7.01 4.75
C LEU A 117 13.33 7.20 3.56
N LEU A 118 13.49 8.28 2.78
CA LEU A 118 12.74 8.50 1.55
C LEU A 118 12.97 7.38 0.53
N GLU A 119 14.23 6.93 0.35
CA GLU A 119 14.53 5.79 -0.52
C GLU A 119 13.88 4.49 -0.04
N LYS A 120 13.86 4.26 1.28
CA LYS A 120 13.19 3.09 1.87
C LYS A 120 11.67 3.17 1.71
N GLU A 121 11.05 4.32 1.98
CA GLU A 121 9.62 4.56 1.74
C GLU A 121 9.25 4.30 0.27
N PHE A 122 10.07 4.78 -0.66
CA PHE A 122 9.85 4.57 -2.10
C PHE A 122 9.84 3.08 -2.45
N LYS A 123 10.79 2.29 -1.92
CA LYS A 123 10.84 0.84 -2.15
C LYS A 123 9.57 0.14 -1.66
N VAL A 124 9.11 0.46 -0.46
CA VAL A 124 7.89 -0.15 0.10
C VAL A 124 6.65 0.27 -0.69
N ARG A 125 6.54 1.54 -1.11
CA ARG A 125 5.45 2.01 -2.00
C ARG A 125 5.44 1.30 -3.34
N LYS A 126 6.61 1.05 -3.94
CA LYS A 126 6.73 0.28 -5.17
C LYS A 126 6.26 -1.16 -4.96
N GLN A 127 6.63 -1.81 -3.86
CA GLN A 127 6.16 -3.15 -3.53
C GLN A 127 4.63 -3.18 -3.35
N LEU A 128 4.07 -2.17 -2.67
CA LEU A 128 2.63 -2.03 -2.51
C LEU A 128 1.91 -1.94 -3.86
N GLN A 129 2.43 -1.14 -4.80
CA GLN A 129 1.86 -1.03 -6.15
C GLN A 129 1.91 -2.36 -6.91
N ILE A 130 3.04 -3.07 -6.86
CA ILE A 130 3.17 -4.39 -7.49
C ILE A 130 2.14 -5.37 -6.92
N ASN A 131 1.97 -5.40 -5.60
CA ASN A 131 0.99 -6.27 -4.96
C ASN A 131 -0.46 -5.91 -5.32
N TYR A 132 -0.76 -4.63 -5.57
CA TYR A 132 -2.07 -4.22 -6.10
C TYR A 132 -2.31 -4.73 -7.51
N MET A 133 -1.30 -4.69 -8.38
CA MET A 133 -1.41 -5.25 -9.73
C MET A 133 -1.62 -6.77 -9.68
N ASN A 134 -0.85 -7.47 -8.85
CA ASN A 134 -1.03 -8.92 -8.66
C ASN A 134 -2.44 -9.27 -8.15
N LEU A 135 -3.01 -8.46 -7.25
CA LEU A 135 -4.38 -8.66 -6.78
C LEU A 135 -5.39 -8.48 -7.91
N TYR A 136 -5.20 -7.46 -8.74
CA TYR A 136 -6.05 -7.21 -9.90
C TYR A 136 -6.02 -8.39 -10.89
N ASP A 137 -4.83 -8.90 -11.21
CA ASP A 137 -4.66 -10.02 -12.11
C ASP A 137 -5.39 -11.28 -11.59
N ILE A 138 -5.20 -11.61 -10.31
CA ILE A 138 -5.86 -12.78 -9.69
C ILE A 138 -7.38 -12.62 -9.63
N LEU A 139 -7.88 -11.40 -9.42
CA LEU A 139 -9.32 -11.14 -9.44
C LEU A 139 -9.89 -11.36 -10.84
N ASN A 140 -9.18 -10.94 -11.89
CA ASN A 140 -9.58 -11.20 -13.27
C ASN A 140 -9.58 -12.69 -13.60
N GLU A 141 -8.51 -13.42 -13.26
CA GLU A 141 -8.44 -14.88 -13.43
C GLU A 141 -9.62 -15.59 -12.76
N ARG A 142 -9.98 -15.16 -11.54
CA ARG A 142 -11.13 -15.70 -10.82
C ARG A 142 -12.46 -15.38 -11.52
N ILE A 143 -12.63 -14.16 -12.03
CA ILE A 143 -13.85 -13.77 -12.75
C ILE A 143 -14.00 -14.63 -14.01
N GLU A 144 -12.95 -14.79 -14.80
CA GLU A 144 -12.95 -15.63 -16.00
C GLU A 144 -13.33 -17.08 -15.65
N TYR A 145 -12.72 -17.64 -14.60
CA TYR A 145 -13.06 -18.96 -14.10
C TYR A 145 -14.55 -19.11 -13.74
N ILE A 146 -15.11 -18.16 -13.01
CA ILE A 146 -16.53 -18.18 -12.62
C ILE A 146 -17.43 -18.10 -13.85
N VAL A 147 -17.11 -17.21 -14.80
CA VAL A 147 -17.88 -17.03 -16.03
C VAL A 147 -17.86 -18.30 -16.88
N GLU A 148 -16.69 -18.90 -17.08
CA GLU A 148 -16.57 -20.16 -17.81
C GLU A 148 -17.38 -21.28 -17.15
N ASN A 149 -17.30 -21.38 -15.82
CA ASN A 149 -18.03 -22.40 -15.08
C ASN A 149 -19.55 -22.19 -15.23
N TYR A 150 -20.02 -20.96 -15.11
CA TYR A 150 -21.43 -20.61 -15.35
C TYR A 150 -21.89 -20.98 -16.76
N VAL A 151 -21.10 -20.65 -17.79
CA VAL A 151 -21.43 -21.00 -19.20
C VAL A 151 -21.50 -22.51 -19.39
N LYS A 152 -20.57 -23.29 -18.79
CA LYS A 152 -20.59 -24.76 -18.82
C LYS A 152 -21.86 -25.30 -18.16
N HIS A 153 -22.18 -24.82 -16.96
CA HIS A 153 -23.40 -25.23 -16.25
C HIS A 153 -24.66 -24.92 -17.05
N ARG A 154 -24.78 -23.72 -17.64
CA ARG A 154 -25.91 -23.35 -18.49
C ARG A 154 -26.08 -24.31 -19.67
N LYS A 155 -24.99 -24.63 -20.39
CA LYS A 155 -25.02 -25.59 -21.50
C LYS A 155 -25.49 -26.98 -21.05
N CYS A 156 -24.96 -27.47 -19.93
CA CYS A 156 -25.38 -28.76 -19.35
C CYS A 156 -26.87 -28.75 -18.96
N SER A 157 -27.34 -27.69 -18.31
CA SER A 157 -28.76 -27.56 -17.94
C SER A 157 -29.68 -27.50 -19.16
N CYS A 158 -29.30 -26.77 -20.22
CA CYS A 158 -30.03 -26.77 -21.49
C CYS A 158 -30.09 -28.16 -22.11
N ALA A 159 -28.99 -28.91 -22.13
CA ALA A 159 -28.94 -30.26 -22.66
C ALA A 159 -29.83 -31.23 -21.86
N ILE A 160 -29.80 -31.16 -20.53
CA ILE A 160 -30.66 -31.96 -19.64
C ILE A 160 -32.14 -31.63 -19.88
N TYR A 161 -32.46 -30.35 -20.05
CA TYR A 161 -33.83 -29.92 -20.34
C TYR A 161 -34.32 -30.46 -21.68
N ALA A 162 -33.54 -30.32 -22.75
CA ALA A 162 -33.86 -30.84 -24.08
C ALA A 162 -34.11 -32.36 -24.05
N TYR A 163 -33.20 -33.12 -23.43
CA TYR A 163 -33.34 -34.57 -23.27
C TYR A 163 -34.62 -34.97 -22.52
N LYS A 164 -35.02 -34.21 -21.50
CA LYS A 164 -36.27 -34.44 -20.76
C LYS A 164 -37.52 -34.09 -21.58
N GLN A 165 -37.44 -33.16 -22.52
CA GLN A 165 -38.56 -32.89 -23.43
C GLN A 165 -38.71 -34.03 -24.45
N GLU A 166 -37.62 -34.48 -25.06
CA GLU A 166 -37.63 -35.61 -26.01
C GLU A 166 -38.19 -36.89 -25.35
N LYS A 167 -37.86 -37.15 -24.09
CA LYS A 167 -38.38 -38.30 -23.32
C LYS A 167 -39.82 -38.18 -22.83
N LYS A 168 -40.46 -37.02 -22.95
CA LYS A 168 -41.88 -36.83 -22.59
C LYS A 168 -42.82 -36.97 -23.78
N GLU A 169 -42.29 -37.13 -24.99
CA GLU A 169 -43.05 -37.35 -26.22
C GLU A 169 -43.19 -38.85 -26.60
N GLU A 170 -42.82 -39.78 -25.70
CA GLU A 170 -43.24 -41.20 -25.72
C GLU A 170 -44.38 -41.46 -24.74
#